data_AF-A0A3M8RZM6-F1
#
_entry.id   AF-A0A3M8RZM6-F1
#
_cell.length_a   1.000
_cell.length_b   1.000
_cell.length_c   1.000
_cell.angle_alpha   90.00
_cell.angle_beta   90.00
_cell.angle_gamma   90.00
#
_symmetry.space_group_name_H-M   'P 1'
#
loop_
_entity.id
_entity.type
_entity.pdbx_description
1 polymer ?
#
loop_
_entity_poly.entity_id
_entity_poly.type
_entity_poly.pdbx_seq_one_letter_code
_entity_poly.pdbx_strand_id
1 'polypeptide(L)'
;MKIMIKIHMVIKAIKRYYKKEINRCQSCSMPLIYDKQHLGGNIYCSYCHDGESFINNGMTLGDMQRKVDHLLLSRHSHIMVRIYIHLRLATLRRWRKF
;
A
#
# COMPACT_ATOMS: atom_id res chain seq x y z
N MET A 1 4.58 28.91 22.65
CA MET A 1 5.45 27.71 22.60
C MET A 1 4.70 26.38 22.40
N LYS A 2 3.64 26.05 23.16
CA LYS A 2 2.86 24.79 22.98
C LYS A 2 2.21 24.62 21.59
N ILE A 3 1.77 25.71 20.96
CA ILE A 3 1.14 25.70 19.62
C ILE A 3 2.15 25.34 18.52
N MET A 4 3.35 25.93 18.54
CA MET A 4 4.41 25.61 17.56
C MET A 4 4.86 24.15 17.63
N ILE A 5 4.95 23.57 18.84
CA ILE A 5 5.29 22.15 19.03
C ILE A 5 4.21 21.23 18.43
N LYS A 6 2.93 21.56 18.61
CA LYS A 6 1.82 20.83 17.97
C LYS A 6 1.88 20.91 16.45
N ILE A 7 2.12 22.09 15.88
CA ILE A 7 2.25 22.28 14.42
C ILE A 7 3.42 21.46 13.85
N HIS A 8 4.59 21.51 14.50
CA HIS A 8 5.74 20.72 14.09
C HIS A 8 5.45 19.21 14.07
N MET A 9 4.79 18.69 15.11
CA MET A 9 4.41 17.27 15.17
C MET A 9 3.43 16.87 14.06
N VAL A 10 2.45 17.72 13.78
CA VAL A 10 1.48 17.49 12.69
C VAL A 10 2.19 17.47 11.34
N ILE A 11 3.05 18.43 11.04
CA ILE A 11 3.84 18.46 9.79
C ILE A 11 4.69 17.19 9.67
N LYS A 12 5.33 16.75 10.75
CA LYS A 12 6.12 15.51 10.78
C LYS A 12 5.27 14.26 10.56
N ALA A 13 4.04 14.23 11.07
CA ALA A 13 3.11 13.12 10.84
C ALA A 13 2.63 13.09 9.38
N ILE A 14 2.27 14.24 8.82
CA ILE A 14 1.85 14.39 7.41
C ILE A 14 2.97 13.96 6.47
N LYS A 15 4.20 14.45 6.67
CA LYS A 15 5.37 14.05 5.86
C LYS A 15 5.58 12.53 5.88
N ARG A 16 5.44 11.89 7.05
CA ARG A 16 5.55 10.43 7.19
C ARG A 16 4.43 9.70 6.45
N TYR A 17 3.20 10.20 6.54
CA TYR A 17 2.06 9.62 5.83
C TYR A 17 2.23 9.76 4.31
N TYR A 18 2.57 10.95 3.83
CA TYR A 18 2.82 11.23 2.42
C TYR A 18 3.91 10.30 1.83
N LYS A 19 5.01 10.11 2.55
CA LYS A 19 6.09 9.19 2.12
C LYS A 19 5.60 7.73 1.99
N LYS A 20 4.69 7.29 2.85
CA LYS A 20 4.07 5.95 2.76
C LYS A 20 3.11 5.87 1.58
N GLU A 21 2.40 6.95 1.30
CA GLU A 21 1.37 7.01 0.26
C GLU A 21 1.96 7.05 -1.16
N ILE A 22 3.04 7.81 -1.37
CA ILE A 22 3.73 7.88 -2.67
C ILE A 22 4.49 6.59 -3.00
N ASN A 23 4.98 5.87 -1.97
CA ASN A 23 5.77 4.65 -2.13
C ASN A 23 4.96 3.40 -1.76
N ARG A 24 3.85 3.19 -2.46
CA ARG A 24 3.05 1.96 -2.34
C ARG A 24 3.32 1.01 -3.49
N CYS A 25 3.30 -0.29 -3.17
CA CYS A 25 3.31 -1.35 -4.15
C CYS A 25 2.16 -1.17 -5.15
N GLN A 26 2.49 -1.13 -6.43
CA GLN A 26 1.54 -0.94 -7.54
C GLN A 26 0.75 -2.22 -7.89
N SER A 27 0.78 -3.24 -7.03
CA SER A 27 -0.03 -4.45 -7.13
C SER A 27 -0.96 -4.64 -5.92
N CYS A 28 -0.49 -4.42 -4.69
CA CYS A 28 -1.28 -4.70 -3.48
C CYS A 28 -1.51 -3.49 -2.57
N SER A 29 -1.06 -2.29 -2.97
CA SER A 29 -1.15 -1.05 -2.18
C SER A 29 -0.33 -1.05 -0.87
N MET A 30 0.45 -2.09 -0.57
CA MET A 30 1.30 -2.11 0.62
C MET A 30 2.39 -1.02 0.54
N PRO A 31 2.57 -0.17 1.56
CA PRO A 31 3.72 0.74 1.60
C PRO A 31 5.03 -0.03 1.55
N LEU A 32 5.89 0.29 0.57
CA LEU A 32 7.13 -0.44 0.30
C LEU A 32 8.13 -0.35 1.46
N ILE A 33 8.04 0.68 2.29
CA ILE A 33 8.85 0.82 3.52
C ILE A 33 8.64 -0.34 4.52
N TYR A 34 7.55 -1.10 4.41
CA TYR A 34 7.29 -2.26 5.26
C TYR A 34 7.80 -3.58 4.67
N ASP A 35 8.28 -3.56 3.43
CA ASP A 35 8.88 -4.72 2.79
C ASP A 35 10.38 -4.75 3.05
N LYS A 36 10.80 -5.62 3.98
CA LYS A 36 12.22 -5.77 4.36
C LYS A 36 13.08 -6.37 3.26
N GLN A 37 12.47 -7.05 2.29
CA GLN A 37 13.15 -7.69 1.16
C GLN A 37 13.00 -6.87 -0.12
N HIS A 38 12.49 -5.63 -0.02
CA HIS A 38 12.31 -4.78 -1.18
C HIS A 38 13.65 -4.41 -1.80
N LEU A 39 13.90 -4.94 -2.99
CA LEU A 39 15.00 -4.51 -3.84
C LEU A 39 14.63 -3.12 -4.38
N GLY A 40 15.29 -2.09 -3.83
CA GLY A 40 15.02 -0.70 -4.17
C GLY A 40 15.03 -0.45 -5.68
N GLY A 41 14.12 0.39 -6.15
CA GLY A 41 13.92 0.67 -7.58
C GLY A 41 12.73 -0.08 -8.20
N ASN A 42 12.21 -1.11 -7.54
CA ASN A 42 10.97 -1.75 -7.96
C ASN A 42 9.75 -0.97 -7.43
N ILE A 43 8.67 -0.91 -8.22
CA ILE A 43 7.39 -0.33 -7.79
C ILE A 43 6.46 -1.38 -7.16
N TYR A 44 6.92 -2.63 -7.07
CA TYR A 44 6.23 -3.77 -6.48
C TYR A 44 6.98 -4.28 -5.23
N CYS A 45 6.26 -4.85 -4.28
CA CYS A 45 6.87 -5.53 -3.13
C CYS A 45 7.27 -6.96 -3.50
N SER A 46 8.20 -7.51 -2.73
CA SER A 46 8.70 -8.88 -2.78
C SER A 46 7.61 -9.95 -2.67
N TYR A 47 6.46 -9.62 -2.08
CA TYR A 47 5.29 -10.52 -2.00
C TYR A 47 4.42 -10.54 -3.26
N CYS A 48 4.61 -9.60 -4.18
CA CYS A 48 3.86 -9.53 -5.43
C CYS A 48 4.73 -9.85 -6.63
N HIS A 49 6.02 -9.51 -6.59
CA HIS A 49 6.94 -9.61 -7.71
C HIS A 49 8.31 -10.03 -7.19
N ASP A 50 8.91 -11.05 -7.80
CA ASP A 50 10.22 -11.60 -7.39
C ASP A 50 11.42 -10.82 -7.95
N GLY A 51 11.18 -10.02 -8.99
CA GLY A 51 12.21 -9.22 -9.67
C GLY A 51 12.14 -9.41 -11.18
N GLU A 52 11.63 -10.56 -11.61
CA GLU A 52 11.47 -10.94 -13.01
C GLU A 52 10.00 -11.00 -13.41
N SER A 53 9.14 -11.54 -12.55
CA SER A 53 7.71 -11.74 -12.83
C SER A 53 6.81 -11.58 -11.60
N PHE A 54 5.48 -11.52 -11.81
CA PHE A 54 4.56 -11.62 -10.70
C PHE A 54 4.49 -13.06 -10.19
N ILE A 55 4.66 -13.22 -8.87
CA ILE A 55 4.57 -14.51 -8.18
C ILE A 55 3.27 -15.25 -8.49
N ASN A 56 2.18 -14.50 -8.72
CA ASN A 56 0.93 -15.06 -9.22
C ASN A 56 0.46 -14.24 -10.42
N ASN A 57 0.83 -14.66 -11.63
CA ASN A 57 0.45 -14.00 -12.89
C ASN A 57 -1.06 -14.07 -13.17
N GLY A 58 -1.74 -15.15 -12.77
CA GLY A 58 -3.19 -15.34 -12.99
C GLY A 58 -4.09 -14.59 -11.99
N MET A 59 -3.50 -13.94 -10.99
CA MET A 59 -4.27 -13.23 -9.96
C MET A 59 -5.08 -12.09 -10.57
N THR A 60 -6.39 -12.08 -10.31
CA THR A 60 -7.29 -11.00 -10.74
C THR A 60 -7.33 -9.87 -9.70
N LEU A 61 -7.88 -8.70 -10.08
CA LEU A 61 -8.13 -7.60 -9.14
C LEU A 61 -9.03 -8.05 -7.97
N GLY A 62 -10.08 -8.84 -8.25
CA GLY A 62 -10.99 -9.35 -7.23
C GLY A 62 -10.28 -10.28 -6.23
N ASP A 63 -9.36 -11.11 -6.71
CA ASP A 63 -8.53 -11.96 -5.83
C ASP A 63 -7.63 -11.13 -4.93
N MET A 64 -6.98 -10.10 -5.48
CA MET A 64 -6.14 -9.20 -4.69
C MET A 64 -6.96 -8.42 -3.65
N GLN A 65 -8.14 -7.94 -4.03
CA GLN A 65 -9.08 -7.27 -3.12
C GLN A 65 -9.45 -8.19 -1.95
N ARG A 66 -9.87 -9.43 -2.22
CA ARG A 66 -10.15 -10.43 -1.17
C ARG A 66 -8.94 -10.70 -0.28
N LYS A 67 -7.76 -10.91 -0.87
CA LYS A 67 -6.51 -11.15 -0.13
C LYS A 67 -6.19 -10.00 0.81
N VAL A 68 -6.25 -8.76 0.33
CA VAL A 68 -5.94 -7.58 1.13
C VAL A 68 -7.03 -7.34 2.18
N ASP A 69 -8.30 -7.58 1.88
CA ASP A 69 -9.38 -7.45 2.84
C ASP A 69 -9.21 -8.40 4.03
N HIS A 70 -8.90 -9.67 3.76
CA HIS A 70 -8.60 -10.66 4.80
C HIS A 70 -7.40 -10.24 5.67
N LEU A 71 -6.37 -9.66 5.07
CA LEU A 71 -5.21 -9.11 5.79
C LEU A 71 -5.55 -7.86 6.63
N LEU A 72 -6.53 -7.06 6.22
CA LEU A 72 -6.96 -5.89 6.99
C LEU A 72 -7.92 -6.28 8.12
N LEU A 73 -8.78 -7.27 7.87
CA LEU A 73 -9.65 -7.89 8.87
C LEU A 73 -8.84 -8.51 10.00
N SER A 74 -7.84 -9.34 9.69
CA SER A 74 -6.97 -9.95 10.72
C SER A 74 -6.17 -8.92 11.55
N ARG A 75 -6.00 -7.70 11.02
CA ARG A 75 -5.38 -6.57 11.73
C ARG A 75 -6.39 -5.66 12.43
N HIS A 76 -7.66 -6.04 12.51
CA HIS A 76 -8.72 -5.23 13.11
C HIS A 76 -8.79 -3.81 12.53
N SER A 77 -8.50 -3.68 11.22
CA SER A 77 -8.49 -2.39 10.55
C SER A 77 -9.92 -1.84 10.43
N HIS A 78 -10.06 -0.54 10.66
CA HIS A 78 -11.35 0.14 10.55
C HIS A 78 -11.97 -0.03 9.15
N ILE A 79 -13.30 -0.15 9.08
CA ILE A 79 -14.05 -0.40 7.83
C ILE A 79 -13.71 0.61 6.73
N MET A 80 -13.53 1.88 7.09
CA MET A 80 -13.18 2.93 6.13
C MET A 80 -11.82 2.70 5.46
N VAL A 81 -10.85 2.14 6.18
CA VAL A 81 -9.54 1.78 5.61
C VAL A 81 -9.70 0.65 4.60
N ARG A 82 -10.54 -0.34 4.91
CA ARG A 82 -10.82 -1.48 4.02
C ARG A 82 -11.49 -1.02 2.72
N ILE A 83 -12.49 -0.16 2.82
CA ILE A 83 -13.17 0.42 1.64
C ILE A 83 -12.19 1.26 0.81
N TYR A 84 -11.44 2.16 1.47
CA TYR A 84 -10.43 2.98 0.80
C TYR A 84 -9.40 2.13 0.05
N ILE A 85 -8.88 1.08 0.68
CA ILE A 85 -7.90 0.20 0.03
C ILE A 85 -8.51 -0.58 -1.13
N HIS A 86 -9.76 -1.05 -1.03
CA HIS A 86 -10.46 -1.69 -2.14
C HIS A 86 -10.54 -0.80 -3.39
N LEU A 87 -10.97 0.47 -3.20
CA LEU A 87 -11.04 1.45 -4.27
C LEU A 87 -9.65 1.77 -4.82
N ARG A 88 -8.67 1.94 -3.93
CA ARG A 88 -7.29 2.22 -4.31
C ARG A 88 -6.65 1.10 -5.13
N LEU A 89 -6.95 -0.16 -4.84
CA LEU A 89 -6.44 -1.29 -5.61
C LEU A 89 -6.83 -1.18 -7.08
N ALA A 90 -8.06 -0.79 -7.40
CA ALA A 90 -8.53 -0.65 -8.78
C ALA A 90 -7.75 0.40 -9.60
N THR A 91 -7.09 1.37 -8.94
CA THR A 91 -6.34 2.43 -9.63
C THR A 91 -4.85 2.12 -9.82
N LEU A 92 -4.35 0.99 -9.29
CA LEU A 92 -2.93 0.67 -9.37
C LEU A 92 -2.52 0.18 -10.76
N ARG A 93 -1.25 0.39 -11.13
CA ARG A 93 -0.74 0.07 -12.49
C ARG A 93 -1.02 -1.36 -12.94
N ARG A 94 -0.97 -2.35 -12.05
CA ARG A 94 -1.26 -3.75 -12.40
C ARG A 94 -2.72 -3.97 -12.86
N TRP A 95 -3.65 -3.18 -12.33
CA TRP A 95 -5.09 -3.43 -12.45
C TRP A 95 -5.83 -2.42 -13.30
N ARG A 96 -5.26 -1.22 -13.47
CA ARG A 96 -5.84 -0.17 -14.28
C ARG A 96 -5.91 -0.65 -15.73
N LYS A 97 -7.13 -0.77 -16.26
CA LYS A 97 -7.37 -0.91 -17.71
C LYS A 97 -7.02 0.43 -18.35
N PHE A 98 -6.18 0.42 -19.39
CA PHE A 98 -5.83 1.61 -20.17
C PHE A 98 -7.04 2.13 -20.94
#